data_AF-A0A2E0ICF4-F1
#
_entry.id   AF-A0A2E0ICF4-F1
#
_cell.length_a   1.000
_cell.length_b   1.000
_cell.length_c   1.000
_cell.angle_alpha   90.00
_cell.angle_beta   90.00
_cell.angle_gamma   90.00
#
_symmetry.space_group_name_H-M   'P 1'
#
loop_
_entity.id
_entity.type
_entity.pdbx_description
1 polymer ?
#
loop_
_entity_poly.entity_id
_entity_poly.type
_entity_poly.pdbx_seq_one_letter_code
_entity_poly.pdbx_strand_id
1 'polypeptide(L)'
;MAIAFFVVLLGLALFLQQAALSLFLGIFLSYLNNKLSLTPLSVNGSLFLKAGIICLGGTISLKSLGTISIDYIPLVSIYVIAIMLIGILIGKAIKLPKNLTLLLVSGTAIC
;
A
#
# COMPACT_ATOMS: atom_id res chain seq x y z
N MET A 1 26.18 12.68 -1.97
CA MET A 1 26.05 11.30 -2.50
C MET A 1 24.69 10.66 -2.19
N ALA A 2 24.19 10.71 -0.96
CA ALA A 2 22.90 10.10 -0.57
C ALA A 2 21.69 10.51 -1.43
N ILE A 3 21.56 11.80 -1.72
CA ILE A 3 20.42 12.34 -2.49
C ILE A 3 20.47 11.86 -3.95
N ALA A 4 21.67 11.78 -4.55
CA ALA A 4 21.83 11.27 -5.90
C ALA A 4 21.45 9.78 -5.99
N PHE A 5 21.85 8.98 -4.99
CA PHE A 5 21.46 7.56 -4.91
C PHE A 5 19.94 7.40 -4.74
N PHE A 6 19.31 8.22 -3.89
CA PHE A 6 17.86 8.26 -3.74
C PHE A 6 17.14 8.61 -5.06
N VAL A 7 17.61 9.65 -5.78
CA VAL A 7 17.02 10.08 -7.06
C VAL A 7 17.15 9.02 -8.14
N VAL A 8 18.29 8.32 -8.21
CA VAL A 8 18.47 7.20 -9.16
C VAL A 8 17.51 6.06 -8.84
N LEU A 9 17.37 5.70 -7.57
CA LEU A 9 16.46 4.62 -7.15
C LEU A 9 14.99 4.99 -7.39
N LEU A 10 14.64 6.25 -7.16
CA LEU A 10 13.29 6.78 -7.41
C LEU A 10 12.98 6.80 -8.92
N GLY A 11 13.93 7.21 -9.75
CA GLY A 11 13.81 7.17 -11.21
C GLY A 11 13.62 5.74 -11.72
N LEU A 12 14.36 4.78 -11.16
CA LEU A 12 14.20 3.36 -11.49
C LEU A 12 12.81 2.84 -11.09
N ALA A 13 12.34 3.18 -9.88
CA ALA A 13 11.02 2.77 -9.41
C ALA A 13 9.88 3.33 -10.28
N LEU A 14 10.00 4.57 -10.77
CA LEU A 14 9.02 5.17 -11.68
C LEU A 14 9.03 4.51 -13.06
N PHE A 15 10.20 4.11 -13.57
CA PHE A 15 10.31 3.44 -14.87
C PHE A 15 9.65 2.05 -14.87
N LEU A 16 9.70 1.33 -13.75
CA LEU A 16 9.10 0.00 -13.64
C LEU A 16 7.57 0.04 -13.54
N GLN A 17 6.96 1.19 -13.24
CA GLN A 17 5.49 1.38 -13.15
C GLN A 17 4.75 0.40 -12.22
N GLN A 18 5.48 -0.28 -11.32
CA GLN A 18 4.98 -1.34 -10.44
C GLN A 18 5.13 -0.94 -8.97
N ALA A 19 4.02 -0.87 -8.25
CA ALA A 19 4.00 -0.43 -6.85
C ALA A 19 4.80 -1.36 -5.91
N ALA A 20 4.71 -2.68 -6.12
CA ALA A 20 5.41 -3.66 -5.30
C ALA A 20 6.94 -3.52 -5.39
N LEU A 21 7.47 -3.28 -6.59
CA LEU A 21 8.90 -3.10 -6.84
C LEU A 21 9.43 -1.82 -6.18
N SER A 22 8.61 -0.75 -6.19
CA SER A 22 8.93 0.51 -5.50
C SER A 22 9.07 0.32 -3.98
N LEU A 23 8.16 -0.43 -3.36
CA LEU A 23 8.26 -0.78 -1.93
C LEU A 23 9.52 -1.59 -1.64
N PHE A 24 9.82 -2.58 -2.47
CA PHE A 24 11.01 -3.43 -2.31
C PHE A 24 12.31 -2.62 -2.41
N LEU A 25 12.41 -1.72 -3.39
CA LEU A 25 13.52 -0.78 -3.54
C LEU A 25 13.65 0.16 -2.34
N GLY A 26 12.53 0.66 -1.81
CA GLY A 26 12.51 1.50 -0.60
C GLY A 26 13.01 0.78 0.65
N ILE A 27 12.64 -0.49 0.83
CA ILE A 27 13.12 -1.34 1.93
C ILE A 27 14.63 -1.60 1.77
N PHE A 28 15.07 -1.93 0.56
CA PHE A 28 16.49 -2.12 0.24
C PHE A 28 17.31 -0.85 0.52
N LEU A 29 16.77 0.31 0.15
CA LEU A 29 17.38 1.60 0.42
C LEU A 29 17.47 1.89 1.92
N SER A 30 16.43 1.59 2.70
CA SER A 30 16.43 1.75 4.16
C SER A 30 17.51 0.88 4.83
N TYR A 31 17.68 -0.36 4.36
CA TYR A 31 18.73 -1.26 4.83
C TYR A 31 20.14 -0.71 4.57
N LEU A 32 20.40 -0.20 3.37
CA LEU A 32 21.68 0.44 3.01
C LEU A 32 21.92 1.74 3.79
N ASN A 33 20.86 2.52 4.02
CA ASN A 33 20.91 3.82 4.71
C ASN A 33 21.30 3.67 6.19
N ASN A 34 20.84 2.59 6.85
CA ASN A 34 21.22 2.26 8.23
C ASN A 34 22.74 2.07 8.36
N LYS A 35 23.39 1.49 7.34
CA LYS A 35 24.84 1.26 7.30
C LYS A 35 25.67 2.52 6.98
N LEU A 36 25.06 3.55 6.39
CA LEU A 36 25.75 4.75 5.87
C LEU A 36 25.50 6.03 6.70
N SER A 37 24.80 5.94 7.84
CA SER A 37 24.54 7.08 8.76
C SER A 37 23.95 8.33 8.09
N LEU A 38 23.02 8.14 7.16
CA LEU A 38 22.41 9.25 6.43
C LEU A 38 21.18 9.77 7.19
N THR A 39 21.04 11.10 7.23
CA THR A 39 19.89 11.78 7.82
C THR A 39 18.58 11.30 7.18
N PRO A 40 17.59 10.83 7.97
CA PRO A 40 16.31 10.44 7.42
C PRO A 40 15.61 11.68 6.86
N LEU A 41 15.30 11.68 5.56
CA LEU A 41 14.39 12.67 4.99
C LEU A 41 12.98 12.37 5.54
N SER A 42 12.51 13.20 6.47
CA SER A 42 11.15 13.14 6.99
C SER A 42 10.16 13.67 5.94
N VAL A 43 9.81 12.82 4.98
CA VAL A 43 8.73 13.12 4.03
C VAL A 43 7.38 12.81 4.66
N ASN A 44 6.43 13.72 4.52
CA ASN A 44 5.10 13.58 5.11
C ASN A 44 4.23 12.64 4.23
N GLY A 45 4.42 11.32 4.37
CA GLY A 45 3.80 10.31 3.50
C GLY A 45 2.27 10.35 3.45
N SER A 46 1.62 10.82 4.52
CA SER A 46 0.16 11.02 4.58
C SER A 46 -0.36 11.99 3.52
N LEU A 47 0.39 13.06 3.24
CA LEU A 47 0.00 14.05 2.23
C LEU A 47 0.03 13.44 0.82
N PHE A 48 1.05 12.62 0.54
CA PHE A 48 1.19 11.94 -0.74
C PHE A 48 0.10 10.89 -0.97
N LEU A 49 -0.26 10.14 0.09
CA LEU A 49 -1.36 9.17 0.05
C LEU A 49 -2.70 9.87 -0.21
N LYS A 50 -2.97 10.99 0.47
CA LYS A 50 -4.18 11.79 0.27
C LYS A 50 -4.26 12.35 -1.15
N ALA A 51 -3.16 12.88 -1.69
CA ALA A 51 -3.11 13.37 -3.06
C ALA A 51 -3.40 12.25 -4.08
N GLY A 52 -2.85 11.05 -3.86
CA GLY A 52 -3.13 9.86 -4.68
C GLY A 52 -4.61 9.49 -4.67
N ILE A 53 -5.24 9.45 -3.49
CA ILE A 53 -6.68 9.14 -3.36
C ILE A 53 -7.55 10.19 -4.08
N ILE A 54 -7.21 11.48 -3.98
CA ILE A 54 -7.93 12.56 -4.66
C ILE A 54 -7.80 12.43 -6.19
N CYS A 55 -6.59 12.15 -6.68
CA CYS A 55 -6.36 11.91 -8.11
C CYS A 55 -7.14 10.68 -8.61
N LEU A 56 -7.12 9.57 -7.87
CA LEU A 56 -7.89 8.37 -8.21
C LEU A 56 -9.39 8.68 -8.25
N GLY A 57 -9.92 9.36 -7.23
CA GLY A 57 -11.32 9.78 -7.20
C GLY A 57 -11.71 10.71 -8.36
N GLY A 58 -10.82 11.61 -8.75
CA GLY A 58 -11.03 12.52 -9.88
C GLY A 58 -11.01 11.84 -11.26
N THR A 59 -10.29 10.72 -11.41
CA THR A 59 -10.28 9.94 -12.67
C THR A 59 -11.53 9.09 -12.87
N ILE A 60 -12.29 8.83 -11.80
CA ILE A 60 -13.49 8.01 -11.89
C ILE A 60 -14.70 8.90 -12.19
N SER A 61 -15.36 8.68 -13.32
CA SER A 61 -16.58 9.42 -13.68
C SER A 61 -17.72 9.07 -12.72
N LEU A 62 -18.31 10.10 -12.09
CA LEU A 62 -19.46 10.00 -11.16
C LEU A 62 -20.63 9.18 -11.71
N LYS A 63 -20.78 9.13 -13.04
CA LYS A 63 -21.85 8.40 -13.73
C LYS A 63 -21.59 6.89 -13.81
N SER A 64 -20.33 6.46 -13.94
CA SER A 64 -19.95 5.04 -13.85
C SER A 64 -20.02 4.52 -12.42
N LEU A 65 -19.75 5.36 -11.42
CA LEU A 65 -19.84 4.95 -10.01
C LEU A 65 -21.24 4.47 -9.63
N GLY A 66 -22.29 5.15 -10.07
CA GLY A 66 -23.67 4.79 -9.71
C GLY A 66 -24.13 3.43 -10.23
N THR A 67 -23.79 3.10 -11.48
CA THR A 67 -24.19 1.81 -12.10
C THR A 67 -23.31 0.65 -11.67
N ILE A 68 -22.00 0.88 -11.48
CA ILE A 68 -21.06 -0.15 -11.04
C ILE A 68 -21.24 -0.42 -9.53
N SER A 69 -21.59 0.59 -8.72
CA SER A 69 -21.73 0.39 -7.27
C SER A 69 -22.84 -0.59 -6.90
N ILE A 70 -23.96 -0.61 -7.63
CA ILE A 70 -25.10 -1.48 -7.26
C ILE A 70 -24.77 -2.96 -7.44
N ASP A 71 -24.10 -3.33 -8.54
CA ASP A 71 -23.73 -4.72 -8.81
C ASP A 71 -22.45 -5.16 -8.08
N TYR A 72 -21.46 -4.26 -7.96
CA TYR A 72 -20.14 -4.64 -7.44
C TYR A 72 -20.00 -4.50 -5.92
N ILE A 73 -20.73 -3.59 -5.26
CA ILE A 73 -20.68 -3.46 -3.79
C ILE A 73 -21.01 -4.78 -3.08
N PRO A 74 -22.12 -5.50 -3.39
CA PRO A 74 -22.42 -6.74 -2.69
C PRO A 74 -21.35 -7.82 -2.95
N LEU A 75 -20.85 -7.94 -4.17
CA LEU A 75 -19.78 -8.89 -4.52
C LEU A 75 -18.48 -8.59 -3.77
N VAL A 76 -18.04 -7.33 -3.77
CA VAL A 76 -16.83 -6.88 -3.06
C VAL A 76 -16.98 -7.06 -1.55
N SER A 77 -18.16 -6.78 -0.98
CA SER A 77 -18.41 -6.98 0.45
C SER A 77 -18.23 -8.44 0.88
N ILE A 78 -18.74 -9.39 0.09
CA ILE A 78 -18.59 -10.83 0.35
C ILE A 78 -17.12 -11.23 0.27
N TYR A 79 -16.40 -10.71 -0.72
CA TYR A 79 -14.96 -10.96 -0.90
C TYR A 79 -14.16 -10.49 0.32
N VAL A 80 -14.40 -9.25 0.77
CA VAL A 80 -13.74 -8.66 1.95
C VAL A 80 -14.01 -9.50 3.21
N ILE A 81 -15.27 -9.89 3.45
CA ILE A 81 -15.64 -10.70 4.62
C ILE A 81 -14.95 -12.07 4.56
N ALA A 82 -14.93 -12.72 3.40
CA ALA A 82 -14.28 -14.02 3.22
C ALA A 82 -12.78 -13.96 3.51
N ILE A 83 -12.08 -12.97 2.96
CA ILE A 83 -10.64 -12.78 3.17
C ILE A 83 -10.35 -12.40 4.61
N MET A 84 -11.22 -11.61 5.23
CA MET A 84 -11.06 -11.24 6.63
C MET A 84 -11.14 -12.48 7.54
N LEU A 85 -12.10 -13.38 7.30
CA LEU A 85 -12.22 -14.65 8.01
C LEU A 85 -11.00 -15.55 7.81
N ILE A 86 -10.58 -15.73 6.56
CA ILE A 86 -9.43 -16.57 6.19
C ILE A 86 -8.15 -15.99 6.79
N GLY A 87 -7.91 -14.69 6.63
CA GLY A 87 -6.73 -14.00 7.14
C GLY A 87 -6.63 -14.04 8.67
N ILE A 88 -7.75 -13.90 9.38
CA ILE A 88 -7.79 -14.07 10.84
C ILE A 88 -7.47 -15.51 11.24
N LEU A 89 -8.00 -16.50 10.49
CA LEU A 89 -7.73 -17.91 10.75
C LEU A 89 -6.25 -18.26 10.55
N ILE A 90 -5.63 -17.76 9.47
CA ILE A 90 -4.19 -17.88 9.22
C ILE A 90 -3.39 -17.17 10.32
N GLY A 91 -3.73 -15.93 10.67
CA GLY A 91 -3.02 -15.18 11.71
C GLY A 91 -3.07 -15.87 13.07
N LYS A 92 -4.21 -16.53 13.38
CA LYS A 92 -4.36 -17.36 14.57
C LYS A 92 -3.52 -18.64 14.50
N ALA A 93 -3.44 -19.30 13.35
CA ALA A 93 -2.59 -20.48 13.15
C ALA A 93 -1.10 -20.17 13.34
N ILE A 94 -0.65 -18.99 12.90
CA ILE A 94 0.74 -18.52 13.04
C ILE A 94 1.00 -17.92 14.45
N LYS A 95 -0.01 -17.84 15.33
CA LYS A 95 0.06 -17.23 16.67
C LYS A 95 0.51 -15.76 16.65
N LEU A 96 0.11 -14.99 15.64
CA LEU A 96 0.37 -13.55 15.63
C LEU A 96 -0.44 -12.83 16.73
N PRO A 97 0.08 -11.71 17.28
CA PRO A 97 -0.71 -10.88 18.18
C PRO A 97 -1.92 -10.31 17.45
N LYS A 98 -3.05 -10.23 18.18
CA LYS A 98 -4.35 -9.86 17.61
C LYS A 98 -4.34 -8.51 16.88
N ASN A 99 -3.61 -7.54 17.42
CA ASN A 99 -3.48 -6.20 16.84
C ASN A 99 -2.82 -6.26 15.46
N LEU A 100 -1.70 -6.99 15.32
CA LEU A 100 -1.00 -7.12 14.04
C LEU A 100 -1.80 -7.96 13.04
N THR A 101 -2.46 -9.02 13.51
CA THR A 101 -3.34 -9.83 12.64
C THR A 101 -4.45 -8.97 12.06
N LEU A 102 -5.11 -8.16 12.88
CA LEU A 102 -6.21 -7.31 12.42
C LEU A 102 -5.71 -6.19 11.49
N LEU A 103 -4.57 -5.56 11.79
CA LEU A 103 -3.98 -4.55 10.90
C LEU A 103 -3.57 -5.14 9.54
N LEU A 104 -2.92 -6.29 9.55
CA LEU A 104 -2.42 -6.90 8.32
C LEU A 104 -3.59 -7.40 7.44
N VAL A 105 -4.55 -8.08 8.04
CA VAL A 105 -5.71 -8.64 7.33
C VAL A 105 -6.62 -7.55 6.79
N SER A 106 -6.90 -6.49 7.58
CA SER A 106 -7.72 -5.38 7.12
C SER A 106 -7.04 -4.62 5.97
N GLY A 107 -5.72 -4.43 6.02
CA GLY A 107 -4.96 -3.89 4.89
C GLY A 107 -5.14 -4.73 3.63
N THR A 108 -4.84 -6.04 3.70
CA THR A 108 -4.89 -6.96 2.55
C THR A 108 -6.30 -7.23 2.00
N ALA A 109 -7.35 -6.99 2.78
CA ALA A 109 -8.71 -7.16 2.30
C ALA A 109 -9.21 -5.94 1.49
N ILE A 110 -8.60 -4.77 1.69
CA ILE A 110 -9.02 -3.50 1.06
C ILE A 110 -8.16 -3.17 -0.17
N CYS A 111 -6.88 -3.55 -0.16
CA CYS A 111 -5.97 -3.36 -1.28
C CYS A 111 -5.99 -4.53 -2.26
#